data_AF-A0A090THV6-F1
#
_entry.id   AF-A0A090THV6-F1
#
_cell.length_a   1.000
_cell.length_b   1.000
_cell.length_c   1.000
_cell.angle_alpha   90.00
_cell.angle_beta   90.00
_cell.angle_gamma   90.00
#
_symmetry.space_group_name_H-M   'P 1'
#
loop_
_entity.id
_entity.type
_entity.pdbx_description
1 polymer ?
#
loop_
_entity_poly.entity_id
_entity_poly.type
_entity_poly.pdbx_seq_one_letter_code
_entity_poly.pdbx_strand_id
1 'polypeptide(L)' 'MSIPISNGRLALGTWQGIYLGEHRDFGGERRVIATLQGQV' A
#
# COMPACT_ATOMS: atom_id res chain seq x y z
N MET A 1 5.11 7.61 0.21
CA MET A 1 3.66 7.57 0.49
C MET A 1 3.48 6.79 1.78
N SER A 2 2.84 7.39 2.78
CA SER A 2 2.50 6.74 4.05
C SER A 2 0.98 6.66 4.18
N ILE A 3 0.47 5.53 4.66
CA ILE A 3 -0.96 5.32 4.91
C ILE A 3 -1.14 5.24 6.42
N PRO A 4 -1.95 6.12 7.04
CA PRO A 4 -2.19 6.04 8.47
C PRO A 4 -2.86 4.72 8.86
N ILE A 5 -2.57 4.26 10.07
CA ILE A 5 -3.23 3.12 10.68
C ILE A 5 -4.02 3.63 11.89
N SER A 6 -5.30 3.29 11.96
CA SER A 6 -6.17 3.63 13.08
C SER A 6 -6.95 2.39 13.51
N ASN A 7 -6.97 2.12 14.82
CA ASN A 7 -7.63 0.94 15.40
C ASN A 7 -7.23 -0.38 14.69
N GLY A 8 -5.94 -0.51 14.36
CA GLY A 8 -5.40 -1.69 13.67
C GLY A 8 -5.78 -1.83 12.20
N ARG A 9 -6.35 -0.80 11.56
CA ARG A 9 -6.76 -0.81 10.15
C ARG A 9 -6.13 0.33 9.35
N LEU A 10 -5.82 0.08 8.09
CA LEU A 10 -5.43 1.17 7.16
C LEU A 10 -6.58 2.17 7.05
N ALA A 11 -6.29 3.44 7.28
CA ALA A 11 -7.27 4.52 7.25
C ALA A 11 -7.53 5.00 5.80
N LEU A 12 -7.96 4.08 4.93
CA LEU A 12 -8.39 4.39 3.57
C LEU A 12 -9.84 4.87 3.56
N GLY A 13 -10.13 5.88 2.74
CA GLY A 13 -11.51 6.24 2.40
C GLY A 13 -12.17 5.19 1.50
N THR A 14 -13.50 5.24 1.37
CA THR A 14 -14.31 4.27 0.61
C THR A 14 -13.81 4.03 -0.83
N TRP A 15 -13.23 5.06 -1.45
CA TRP A 15 -12.74 5.01 -2.84
C TRP A 15 -11.22 5.06 -2.96
N GLN A 16 -10.48 4.88 -1.86
CA GLN A 16 -9.02 4.86 -1.86
C GLN A 16 -8.52 3.41 -1.90
N GLY A 17 -7.70 3.09 -2.89
CA GLY A 17 -7.02 1.79 -3.02
C GLY A 17 -5.51 1.96 -3.16
N ILE A 18 -4.78 0.88 -2.88
CA ILE A 18 -3.34 0.80 -3.11
C ILE A 18 -3.13 -0.05 -4.35
N TYR A 19 -2.44 0.50 -5.35
CA TYR A 19 -2.23 -0.17 -6.62
C TYR A 19 -0.75 -0.22 -6.96
N LEU A 20 -0.31 -1.38 -7.45
CA LEU A 20 0.93 -1.52 -8.19
C LEU A 20 0.59 -1.49 -9.68
N GLY A 21 0.79 -0.35 -10.32
CA GLY A 21 0.61 -0.20 -11.76
C GLY A 21 1.87 -0.66 -12.51
N GLU A 22 1.71 -1.60 -13.44
CA GLU A 22 2.73 -1.95 -14.41
C GLU A 22 2.15 -1.88 -15.82
N HIS A 23 2.75 -1.05 -16.68
CA HIS A 23 2.32 -0.84 -18.06
C HIS A 23 3.35 -1.43 -19.03
N ARG A 24 3.36 -2.76 -19.15
CA ARG A 24 4.21 -3.51 -20.10
C ARG A 24 3.48 -4.77 -20.52
N ASP A 25 3.59 -5.14 -21.79
CA ASP A 25 2.98 -6.37 -22.34
C ASP A 25 3.61 -7.63 -21.73
N PHE A 26 4.91 -7.57 -21.43
CA PHE A 26 5.64 -8.62 -20.72
C PHE A 26 6.24 -8.06 -19.44
N GLY A 27 5.41 -8.14 -18.40
CA GLY A 27 5.79 -7.76 -17.06
C GLY A 27 6.90 -8.63 -16.46
N GLY A 28 7.56 -8.09 -15.45
CA GLY A 28 8.61 -8.79 -14.69
C GLY A 28 8.23 -8.88 -13.22
N GLU A 29 8.95 -9.67 -12.43
CA GLU A 29 8.65 -9.81 -11.01
C GLU A 29 8.76 -8.47 -10.27
N ARG A 30 7.81 -8.22 -9.37
CA ARG A 30 7.76 -7.03 -8.51
C ARG A 30 7.70 -7.44 -7.05
N ARG A 31 8.50 -6.75 -6.24
CA ARG A 31 8.50 -6.90 -4.78
C ARG A 31 8.03 -5.59 -4.16
N VAL A 32 6.92 -5.64 -3.44
CA VAL A 32 6.40 -4.51 -2.67
C VAL A 32 6.79 -4.71 -1.21
N ILE A 33 7.37 -3.68 -0.59
CA ILE A 33 7.75 -3.70 0.83
C ILE A 33 6.93 -2.65 1.55
N ALA A 34 6.31 -3.03 2.65
CA ALA A 34 5.62 -2.12 3.56
C ALA A 34 6.36 -2.12 4.90
N THR A 35 6.60 -0.92 5.43
CA THR A 35 7.19 -0.72 6.76
C THR A 35 6.13 -0.11 7.66
N LEU A 36 5.85 -0.76 8.79
CA LEU A 36 4.96 -0.23 9.82
C LEU A 36 5.80 0.53 10.85
N GLN A 37 5.33 1.71 11.22
CA GLN A 37 5.94 2.55 12.26
C GLN A 37 4.83 3.07 13.15
N GLY A 38 5.05 3.00 14.47
CA GLY A 38 4.07 3.39 15.46
C GLY A 38 4.64 3.24 16.87
N GLN A 39 3.89 3.73 17.85
CA GLN A 39 4.19 3.57 19.27
C GLN A 39 3.13 2.68 19.91
N VAL A 40 3.50 2.07 21.03
CA VAL A 40 2.58 1.31 21.89
C VAL A 40 1.84 2.28 22.80
#